data_AF-A0A177PA83-F1
#
_entry.id   AF-A0A177PA83-F1
#
_cell.length_a   1.000
_cell.length_b   1.000
_cell.length_c   1.000
_cell.angle_alpha   90.00
_cell.angle_beta   90.00
_cell.angle_gamma   90.00
#
_symmetry.space_group_name_H-M   'P 1'
#
loop_
_entity.id
_entity.type
_entity.pdbx_description
1 polymer ?
#
loop_
_entity_poly.entity_id
_entity_poly.type
_entity_poly.pdbx_seq_one_letter_code
_entity_poly.pdbx_strand_id
1 'polypeptide(L)'
;MSDRQIIKDEAHPRADLRRALQREALENDSFFRILNNTTDSQQLDAKQIDEAFKFVDAEIKPQYSGKETLLYKKGRSNRNFENERRRLWQRAVVCYQIYYRGRLKAESEFDTYLLDHPTVNQEFLKLLESALQTQVVPELKKHEAPGDDLYLLINNLLRGVTDDDSIENIANSRTTPPQTTISIFGMFGLLIQAERYQNQGLLHEAYSCLLDVNNLIGMYDGARYLMDRLPAVAAKIRAKDNAKKSRSQKNIVKSRAIDLFYELRPKTKDRKPQLWESADKAFNNIWDKLVEEAIQESGDQNTIPCISEGTIKSLCQKLHRFDKDGRSLDIMIMSALIDDDGEECRSEH
;
A
#
# COMPACT_ATOMS: atom_id res chain seq x y z
N MET A 1 -22.49 -36.65 41.81
CA MET A 1 -21.24 -35.86 41.76
C MET A 1 -20.33 -36.54 40.75
N SER A 2 -19.83 -35.96 39.67
CA SER A 2 -20.15 -34.77 38.88
C SER A 2 -19.39 -35.05 37.59
N ASP A 3 -20.11 -35.17 36.48
CA ASP A 3 -19.53 -35.11 35.15
C ASP A 3 -18.77 -33.80 35.01
N ARG A 4 -17.45 -33.87 34.97
CA ARG A 4 -16.64 -32.78 34.43
C ARG A 4 -16.10 -33.26 33.10
N GLN A 5 -16.94 -33.10 32.09
CA GLN A 5 -16.48 -32.93 30.72
C GLN A 5 -15.42 -31.83 30.73
N ILE A 6 -14.17 -32.23 30.54
CA ILE A 6 -13.11 -31.34 30.11
C ILE A 6 -13.50 -30.95 28.68
N ILE A 7 -14.27 -29.88 28.56
CA ILE A 7 -14.39 -29.15 27.31
C ILE A 7 -12.98 -28.59 27.08
N LYS A 8 -12.19 -29.28 26.26
CA LYS A 8 -11.10 -28.60 25.57
C LYS A 8 -11.79 -27.53 24.74
N ASP A 9 -11.59 -26.27 25.08
CA ASP A 9 -11.88 -25.15 24.19
C ASP A 9 -11.14 -25.41 22.88
N GLU A 10 -11.82 -26.05 21.92
CA GLU A 10 -11.40 -26.00 20.54
C GLU A 10 -11.48 -24.53 20.15
N ALA A 11 -10.32 -23.88 20.12
CA ALA A 11 -10.18 -22.51 19.69
C ALA A 11 -10.83 -22.39 18.30
N HIS A 12 -12.01 -21.75 18.25
CA HIS A 12 -12.82 -21.73 17.03
C HIS A 12 -12.07 -20.89 15.99
N PRO A 13 -11.64 -21.45 14.84
CA PRO A 13 -10.73 -20.74 13.92
C PRO A 13 -11.24 -19.38 13.45
N ARG A 14 -12.56 -19.18 13.40
CA ARG A 14 -13.22 -17.90 13.12
C ARG A 14 -13.07 -16.88 14.24
N ALA A 15 -13.16 -17.30 15.50
CA ALA A 15 -12.96 -16.43 16.65
C ALA A 15 -11.50 -15.97 16.75
N ASP A 16 -10.56 -16.87 16.46
CA ASP A 16 -9.13 -16.55 16.44
C ASP A 16 -8.75 -15.67 15.26
N LEU A 17 -9.29 -15.95 14.07
CA LEU A 17 -9.20 -15.05 12.92
C LEU A 17 -9.72 -13.67 13.32
N ARG A 18 -10.93 -13.55 13.86
CA ARG A 18 -11.52 -12.27 14.27
C ARG A 18 -10.64 -11.50 15.26
N ARG A 19 -10.04 -12.16 16.25
CA ARG A 19 -9.13 -11.54 17.22
C ARG A 19 -7.82 -11.08 16.58
N ALA A 20 -7.26 -11.87 15.67
CA ALA A 20 -6.03 -11.53 14.96
C ALA A 20 -6.26 -10.34 14.00
N LEU A 21 -7.39 -10.37 13.30
CA LEU A 21 -7.87 -9.27 12.47
C LEU A 21 -8.09 -7.98 13.26
N GLN A 22 -8.73 -8.05 14.42
CA GLN A 22 -8.96 -6.89 15.29
C GLN A 22 -7.66 -6.25 15.79
N ARG A 23 -6.63 -7.05 16.06
CA ARG A 23 -5.31 -6.55 16.46
C ARG A 23 -4.64 -5.79 15.32
N GLU A 24 -4.58 -6.37 14.13
CA GLU A 24 -4.04 -5.70 12.94
C GLU A 24 -4.79 -4.41 12.59
N ALA A 25 -6.11 -4.42 12.76
CA ALA A 25 -6.93 -3.31 12.33
C ALA A 25 -6.77 -2.07 13.25
N LEU A 26 -6.27 -2.24 14.48
CA LEU A 26 -5.84 -1.12 15.35
C LEU A 26 -4.57 -0.42 14.83
N GLU A 27 -3.78 -1.10 13.99
CA GLU A 27 -2.51 -0.62 13.45
C GLU A 27 -2.59 -0.25 11.96
N ASN A 28 -3.67 -0.64 11.29
CA ASN A 28 -3.82 -0.56 9.84
C ASN A 28 -5.27 -0.26 9.43
N ASP A 29 -5.54 1.04 9.26
CA ASP A 29 -6.87 1.60 8.98
C ASP A 29 -7.48 1.13 7.65
N SER A 30 -6.65 0.65 6.71
CA SER A 30 -7.09 0.03 5.44
C SER A 30 -7.62 -1.39 5.61
N PHE A 31 -7.21 -2.10 6.66
CA PHE A 31 -7.54 -3.51 6.89
C PHE A 31 -8.90 -3.69 7.56
N PHE A 32 -9.28 -2.77 8.45
CA PHE A 32 -10.62 -2.70 9.08
C PHE A 32 -11.75 -2.69 8.04
N ARG A 33 -11.47 -2.19 6.83
CA ARG A 33 -12.44 -1.96 5.76
C ARG A 33 -12.80 -3.25 5.03
N ILE A 34 -11.80 -4.02 4.55
CA ILE A 34 -12.01 -5.29 3.83
C ILE A 34 -12.79 -6.32 4.67
N LEU A 35 -12.64 -6.27 6.00
CA LEU A 35 -13.12 -7.29 6.93
C LEU A 35 -14.50 -7.00 7.51
N ASN A 36 -14.83 -5.72 7.64
CA ASN A 36 -16.16 -5.34 8.03
C ASN A 36 -16.99 -5.23 6.76
N ASN A 37 -17.91 -6.18 6.58
CA ASN A 37 -19.12 -6.02 5.76
C ASN A 37 -20.01 -4.85 6.25
N THR A 38 -19.40 -3.75 6.69
CA THR A 38 -20.03 -2.47 6.94
C THR A 38 -20.34 -1.82 5.61
N THR A 39 -21.44 -1.09 5.57
CA THR A 39 -21.90 -0.30 4.43
C THR A 39 -20.78 0.60 3.87
N ASP A 40 -19.85 1.06 4.71
CA ASP A 40 -18.75 1.94 4.31
C ASP A 40 -17.68 1.27 3.42
N SER A 41 -17.37 -0.02 3.62
CA SER A 41 -16.41 -0.72 2.73
C SER A 41 -17.04 -1.06 1.38
N GLN A 42 -18.31 -1.46 1.42
CA GLN A 42 -19.10 -1.70 0.20
C GLN A 42 -19.21 -0.41 -0.63
N GLN A 43 -19.45 0.73 0.01
CA GLN A 43 -19.49 2.04 -0.65
C GLN A 43 -18.14 2.45 -1.24
N LEU A 44 -17.02 2.08 -0.61
CA LEU A 44 -15.69 2.45 -1.09
C LEU A 44 -15.26 1.62 -2.31
N ASP A 45 -15.48 0.31 -2.30
CA ASP A 45 -15.20 -0.55 -3.45
C ASP A 45 -16.13 -0.21 -4.61
N ALA A 46 -17.43 0.02 -4.35
CA ALA A 46 -18.37 0.53 -5.34
C ALA A 46 -17.91 1.88 -5.92
N LYS A 47 -17.44 2.80 -5.08
CA LYS A 47 -16.91 4.10 -5.53
C LYS A 47 -15.65 3.94 -6.37
N GLN A 48 -14.71 3.08 -6.00
CA GLN A 48 -13.50 2.82 -6.81
C GLN A 48 -13.84 2.22 -8.17
N ILE A 49 -14.79 1.28 -8.20
CA ILE A 49 -15.31 0.69 -9.43
C ILE A 49 -15.96 1.78 -10.29
N ASP A 50 -16.88 2.55 -9.75
CA ASP A 50 -17.58 3.64 -10.45
C ASP A 50 -16.61 4.72 -10.97
N GLU A 51 -15.61 5.11 -10.18
CA GLU A 51 -14.59 6.07 -10.59
C GLU A 51 -13.75 5.53 -11.75
N ALA A 52 -13.39 4.24 -11.72
CA ALA A 52 -12.68 3.60 -12.82
C ALA A 52 -13.53 3.61 -14.11
N PHE A 53 -14.81 3.26 -14.05
CA PHE A 53 -15.70 3.30 -15.22
C PHE A 53 -15.90 4.73 -15.73
N LYS A 54 -16.12 5.72 -14.85
CA LYS A 54 -16.20 7.13 -15.24
C LYS A 54 -14.95 7.61 -15.96
N PHE A 55 -13.77 7.23 -15.47
CA PHE A 55 -12.51 7.57 -16.10
C PHE A 55 -12.35 6.87 -17.46
N VAL A 56 -12.75 5.60 -17.56
CA VAL A 56 -12.75 4.87 -18.84
C VAL A 56 -13.62 5.57 -19.88
N ASP A 57 -14.84 5.94 -19.50
CA ASP A 57 -15.79 6.59 -20.41
C ASP A 57 -15.33 7.99 -20.83
N ALA A 58 -14.78 8.77 -19.89
CA ALA A 58 -14.36 10.15 -20.14
C ALA A 58 -13.03 10.26 -20.89
N GLU A 59 -12.04 9.45 -20.51
CA GLU A 59 -10.64 9.66 -20.92
C GLU A 59 -10.12 8.55 -21.84
N ILE A 60 -10.57 7.30 -21.66
CA ILE A 60 -10.00 6.15 -22.37
C ILE A 60 -10.76 5.87 -23.68
N LYS A 61 -12.06 5.59 -23.62
CA LYS A 61 -12.88 5.24 -24.80
C LYS A 61 -12.73 6.23 -25.96
N PRO A 62 -12.69 7.56 -25.74
CA PRO A 62 -12.49 8.51 -26.83
C PRO A 62 -11.21 8.28 -27.65
N GLN A 63 -10.12 7.84 -27.01
CA GLN A 63 -8.81 7.57 -27.64
C GLN A 63 -8.84 6.33 -28.56
N TYR A 64 -9.86 5.48 -28.43
CA TYR A 64 -10.04 4.24 -29.18
C TYR A 64 -11.25 4.28 -30.13
N SER A 65 -11.95 5.41 -30.23
CA SER A 65 -13.05 5.58 -31.18
C SER A 65 -12.58 5.31 -32.62
N GLY A 66 -13.24 4.37 -33.32
CA GLY A 66 -12.90 3.97 -34.69
C GLY A 66 -11.80 2.90 -34.84
N LYS A 67 -11.28 2.33 -33.75
CA LYS A 67 -10.33 1.19 -33.79
C LYS A 67 -11.03 -0.12 -33.43
N GLU A 68 -10.68 -1.22 -34.09
CA GLU A 68 -11.14 -2.56 -33.67
C GLU A 68 -10.57 -2.90 -32.29
N THR A 69 -11.45 -2.98 -31.29
CA THR A 69 -11.11 -3.23 -29.88
C THR A 69 -10.94 -4.71 -29.53
N LEU A 70 -11.43 -5.63 -30.38
CA LEU A 70 -11.26 -7.07 -30.18
C LEU A 70 -9.89 -7.53 -30.67
N LEU A 71 -9.01 -7.91 -29.73
CA LEU A 71 -7.67 -8.42 -30.03
C LEU A 71 -7.69 -9.82 -30.69
N TYR A 72 -8.80 -10.58 -30.59
CA TYR A 72 -8.90 -11.94 -31.13
C TYR A 72 -10.24 -12.24 -31.80
N LYS A 73 -10.23 -12.42 -33.13
CA LYS A 73 -11.43 -12.80 -33.93
C LYS A 73 -11.53 -14.28 -34.29
N LYS A 74 -10.53 -15.11 -33.95
CA LYS A 74 -10.50 -16.54 -34.28
C LYS A 74 -10.09 -17.37 -33.08
N GLY A 75 -11.06 -17.74 -32.25
CA GLY A 75 -10.88 -18.73 -31.19
C GLY A 75 -10.96 -20.16 -31.74
N ARG A 76 -10.02 -21.02 -31.36
CA ARG A 76 -10.22 -22.48 -31.46
C ARG A 76 -11.29 -22.86 -30.44
N SER A 77 -12.32 -23.60 -30.86
CA SER A 77 -13.32 -24.19 -29.97
C SER A 77 -12.62 -25.18 -29.03
N ASN A 78 -12.27 -24.74 -27.82
CA ASN A 78 -11.75 -25.64 -26.79
C ASN A 78 -12.90 -26.23 -25.97
N ARG A 79 -12.64 -27.45 -25.47
CA ARG A 79 -13.52 -28.30 -24.66
C ARG A 79 -14.28 -27.51 -23.59
N ASN A 80 -15.61 -27.58 -23.65
CA ASN A 80 -16.61 -27.08 -22.69
C ASN A 80 -16.30 -25.69 -22.08
N PHE A 81 -16.92 -24.65 -22.64
CA PHE A 81 -16.87 -23.26 -22.15
C PHE A 81 -17.00 -23.15 -20.63
N GLU A 82 -17.95 -23.87 -20.02
CA GLU A 82 -18.18 -23.80 -18.57
C GLU A 82 -16.99 -24.31 -17.75
N ASN A 83 -16.29 -25.34 -18.25
CA ASN A 83 -15.12 -25.86 -17.57
C ASN A 83 -13.97 -24.84 -17.62
N GLU A 84 -13.78 -24.18 -18.75
CA GLU A 84 -12.73 -23.17 -18.89
C GLU A 84 -13.05 -21.92 -18.08
N ARG A 85 -14.31 -21.45 -18.11
CA ARG A 85 -14.77 -20.35 -17.26
C ARG A 85 -14.56 -20.65 -15.78
N ARG A 86 -14.94 -21.84 -15.32
CA ARG A 86 -14.74 -22.28 -13.92
C ARG A 86 -13.26 -22.32 -13.55
N ARG A 87 -12.41 -22.86 -14.43
CA ARG A 87 -10.95 -22.89 -14.24
C ARG A 87 -10.38 -21.47 -14.09
N LEU A 88 -10.77 -20.56 -14.98
CA LEU A 88 -10.29 -19.18 -14.95
C LEU A 88 -10.84 -18.39 -13.76
N TRP A 89 -12.09 -18.63 -13.36
CA TRP A 89 -12.65 -18.07 -12.12
C TRP A 89 -11.82 -18.46 -10.90
N GLN A 90 -11.50 -19.73 -10.74
CA GLN A 90 -10.66 -20.21 -9.63
C GLN A 90 -9.28 -19.56 -9.65
N ARG A 91 -8.67 -19.40 -10.82
CA ARG A 91 -7.38 -18.71 -10.94
C ARG A 91 -7.48 -17.22 -10.61
N ALA A 92 -8.55 -16.53 -11.02
CA ALA A 92 -8.79 -15.14 -10.68
C ALA A 92 -9.02 -14.96 -9.17
N VAL A 93 -9.74 -15.87 -8.51
CA VAL A 93 -9.88 -15.90 -7.04
C VAL A 93 -8.53 -16.03 -6.36
N VAL A 94 -7.64 -16.89 -6.85
CA VAL A 94 -6.27 -17.01 -6.33
C VAL A 94 -5.50 -15.70 -6.50
N CYS A 95 -5.62 -15.03 -7.65
CA CYS A 95 -4.98 -13.72 -7.86
C CYS A 95 -5.51 -12.67 -6.88
N TYR A 96 -6.83 -12.61 -6.67
CA TYR A 96 -7.48 -11.74 -5.68
C TYR A 96 -6.96 -12.00 -4.27
N GLN A 97 -6.91 -13.27 -3.85
CA GLN A 97 -6.41 -13.65 -2.53
C GLN A 97 -4.94 -13.27 -2.34
N ILE A 98 -4.08 -13.54 -3.32
CA ILE A 98 -2.66 -13.15 -3.30
C ILE A 98 -2.53 -11.64 -3.20
N TYR A 99 -3.28 -10.89 -4.01
CA TYR A 99 -3.21 -9.44 -4.06
C TYR A 99 -3.58 -8.79 -2.73
N TYR A 100 -4.72 -9.17 -2.15
CA TYR A 100 -5.17 -8.60 -0.88
C TYR A 100 -4.36 -9.11 0.32
N ARG A 101 -3.86 -10.34 0.27
CA ARG A 101 -2.90 -10.84 1.26
C ARG A 101 -1.57 -10.07 1.21
N GLY A 102 -1.05 -9.77 0.01
CA GLY A 102 0.20 -9.01 -0.14
C GLY A 102 0.11 -7.54 0.33
N ARG A 103 -1.10 -7.04 0.62
CA ARG A 103 -1.33 -5.74 1.23
C ARG A 103 -1.40 -5.76 2.76
N LEU A 104 -1.42 -6.94 3.37
CA LEU A 104 -0.94 -7.09 4.73
C LEU A 104 0.51 -6.59 4.71
N LYS A 105 0.86 -5.60 5.54
CA LYS A 105 2.23 -5.07 5.56
C LYS A 105 3.17 -6.27 5.66
N ALA A 106 4.22 -6.30 4.84
CA ALA A 106 5.18 -7.42 4.74
C ALA A 106 5.94 -7.71 6.06
N GLU A 107 5.66 -6.96 7.11
CA GLU A 107 6.19 -7.07 8.46
C GLU A 107 5.08 -7.25 9.53
N SER A 108 3.83 -7.46 9.12
CA SER A 108 2.73 -7.72 10.06
C SER A 108 2.90 -9.11 10.67
N GLU A 109 2.88 -9.18 12.01
CA GLU A 109 2.86 -10.45 12.75
C GLU A 109 1.73 -11.37 12.26
N PHE A 110 0.70 -10.78 11.66
CA PHE A 110 -0.44 -11.48 11.07
C PHE A 110 -0.13 -12.38 9.88
N ASP A 111 0.74 -12.01 8.94
CA ASP A 111 1.04 -12.91 7.80
C ASP A 111 1.79 -14.16 8.27
N THR A 112 2.74 -13.99 9.19
CA THR A 112 3.42 -15.09 9.89
C THR A 112 2.42 -15.94 10.68
N TYR A 113 1.51 -15.30 11.42
CA TYR A 113 0.45 -15.99 12.16
C TYR A 113 -0.45 -16.84 11.24
N LEU A 114 -0.83 -16.34 10.07
CA LEU A 114 -1.62 -17.11 9.09
C LEU A 114 -0.83 -18.31 8.54
N LEU A 115 0.47 -18.19 8.31
CA LEU A 115 1.32 -19.31 7.89
C LEU A 115 1.40 -20.40 8.97
N ASP A 116 1.52 -19.99 10.24
CA ASP A 116 1.61 -20.89 11.39
C ASP A 116 0.26 -21.53 11.77
N HIS A 117 -0.85 -20.96 11.31
CA HIS A 117 -2.22 -21.43 11.63
C HIS A 117 -3.04 -21.73 10.36
N PRO A 118 -2.83 -22.90 9.71
CA PRO A 118 -3.45 -23.24 8.43
C PRO A 118 -4.98 -23.19 8.42
N THR A 119 -5.63 -23.56 9.52
CA THR A 119 -7.09 -23.52 9.65
C THR A 119 -7.62 -22.09 9.70
N VAL A 120 -6.90 -21.18 10.36
CA VAL A 120 -7.20 -19.74 10.40
C VAL A 120 -7.00 -19.11 9.03
N ASN A 121 -5.91 -19.46 8.34
CA ASN A 121 -5.65 -19.04 6.97
C ASN A 121 -6.75 -19.50 5.99
N GLN A 122 -7.25 -20.73 6.12
CA GLN A 122 -8.39 -21.18 5.32
C GLN A 122 -9.65 -20.33 5.55
N GLU A 123 -9.96 -19.97 6.80
CA GLU A 123 -11.09 -19.08 7.09
C GLU A 123 -10.86 -17.66 6.56
N PHE A 124 -9.61 -17.17 6.58
CA PHE A 124 -9.24 -15.89 5.97
C PHE A 124 -9.47 -15.89 4.45
N LEU A 125 -9.02 -16.94 3.76
CA LEU A 125 -9.23 -17.07 2.31
C LEU A 125 -10.72 -17.17 1.94
N LYS A 126 -11.53 -17.87 2.75
CA LYS A 126 -13.00 -17.91 2.60
C LYS A 126 -13.64 -16.55 2.84
N LEU A 127 -13.13 -15.77 3.79
CA LEU A 127 -13.62 -14.42 4.05
C LEU A 127 -13.35 -13.50 2.85
N LEU A 128 -12.15 -13.56 2.27
CA LEU A 128 -11.82 -12.83 1.05
C LEU A 128 -12.72 -13.22 -0.12
N GLU A 129 -12.96 -14.51 -0.31
CA GLU A 129 -13.87 -15.00 -1.35
C GLU A 129 -15.32 -14.54 -1.10
N SER A 130 -15.78 -14.54 0.16
CA SER A 130 -17.09 -14.01 0.53
C SER A 130 -17.23 -12.53 0.21
N ALA A 131 -16.21 -11.72 0.51
CA ALA A 131 -16.18 -10.29 0.19
C ALA A 131 -16.24 -10.06 -1.33
N LEU A 132 -15.46 -10.82 -2.11
CA LEU A 132 -15.53 -10.79 -3.58
C LEU A 132 -16.96 -11.05 -4.08
N GLN A 133 -17.62 -12.10 -3.58
CA GLN A 133 -18.96 -12.49 -4.04
C GLN A 133 -20.08 -11.54 -3.59
N THR A 134 -19.93 -10.89 -2.43
CA THR A 134 -20.98 -10.07 -1.83
C THR A 134 -20.83 -8.57 -2.11
N GLN A 135 -19.63 -8.12 -2.49
CA GLN A 135 -19.33 -6.70 -2.69
C GLN A 135 -18.90 -6.41 -4.13
N VAL A 136 -17.80 -7.00 -4.58
CA VAL A 136 -17.17 -6.68 -5.87
C VAL A 136 -17.98 -7.20 -7.05
N VAL A 137 -18.35 -8.49 -7.05
CA VAL A 137 -19.07 -9.12 -8.17
C VAL A 137 -20.43 -8.45 -8.43
N PRO A 138 -21.25 -8.15 -7.40
CA PRO A 138 -22.51 -7.42 -7.60
C PRO A 138 -22.30 -6.04 -8.22
N GLU A 139 -21.26 -5.31 -7.85
CA GLU A 139 -21.00 -4.00 -8.44
C GLU A 139 -20.57 -4.07 -9.90
N LEU A 140 -19.63 -4.96 -10.23
CA LEU A 140 -19.23 -5.18 -11.61
C LEU A 140 -20.42 -5.55 -12.51
N LYS A 141 -21.41 -6.27 -11.96
CA LYS A 141 -22.64 -6.63 -12.68
C LYS A 141 -23.56 -5.44 -12.99
N LYS A 142 -23.39 -4.27 -12.37
CA LYS A 142 -24.19 -3.08 -12.70
C LYS A 142 -23.75 -2.41 -14.01
N HIS A 143 -22.51 -2.64 -14.44
CA HIS A 143 -21.96 -2.06 -15.67
C HIS A 143 -22.24 -2.95 -16.87
N GLU A 144 -22.33 -2.37 -18.06
CA GLU A 144 -22.68 -3.06 -19.31
C GLU A 144 -21.54 -3.96 -19.81
N ALA A 145 -20.33 -3.40 -19.92
CA ALA A 145 -19.13 -4.07 -20.41
C ALA A 145 -18.00 -4.09 -19.36
N PRO A 146 -18.21 -4.74 -18.19
CA PRO A 146 -17.33 -4.59 -17.05
C PRO A 146 -15.92 -5.15 -17.29
N GLY A 147 -15.77 -6.11 -18.20
CA GLY A 147 -14.50 -6.69 -18.55
C GLY A 147 -13.71 -5.85 -19.54
N ASP A 148 -14.33 -5.55 -20.68
CA ASP A 148 -13.67 -4.84 -21.78
C ASP A 148 -13.21 -3.44 -21.36
N ASP A 149 -14.01 -2.71 -20.61
CA ASP A 149 -13.71 -1.34 -20.16
C ASP A 149 -12.48 -1.31 -19.24
N LEU A 150 -12.44 -2.19 -18.25
CA LEU A 150 -11.30 -2.31 -17.34
C LEU A 150 -10.07 -2.88 -18.05
N TYR A 151 -10.25 -3.84 -18.95
CA TYR A 151 -9.17 -4.41 -19.75
C TYR A 151 -8.55 -3.39 -20.70
N LEU A 152 -9.37 -2.51 -21.28
CA LEU A 152 -8.91 -1.40 -22.11
C LEU A 152 -8.07 -0.41 -21.30
N LEU A 153 -8.50 -0.07 -20.08
CA LEU A 153 -7.72 0.77 -19.17
C LEU A 153 -6.36 0.16 -18.87
N ILE A 154 -6.29 -1.13 -18.54
CA ILE A 154 -5.04 -1.84 -18.26
C ILE A 154 -4.12 -1.82 -19.48
N ASN A 155 -4.66 -2.09 -20.67
CA ASN A 155 -3.90 -2.02 -21.91
C ASN A 155 -3.39 -0.61 -22.22
N ASN A 156 -4.15 0.43 -21.90
CA ASN A 156 -3.69 1.81 -22.04
C ASN A 156 -2.52 2.09 -21.07
N LEU A 157 -2.65 1.69 -19.80
CA LEU A 157 -1.58 1.81 -18.80
C LEU A 157 -0.30 1.05 -19.20
N LEU A 158 -0.43 -0.06 -19.91
CA LEU A 158 0.72 -0.82 -20.40
C LEU A 158 1.38 -0.20 -21.64
N ARG A 159 0.65 0.57 -22.45
CA ARG A 159 1.13 1.16 -23.71
C ARG A 159 1.56 2.62 -23.59
N GLY A 160 1.05 3.34 -22.59
CA GLY A 160 1.18 4.79 -22.44
C GLY A 160 2.37 5.27 -21.63
N VAL A 161 3.30 4.40 -21.23
CA VAL A 161 4.37 4.74 -20.28
C VAL A 161 5.73 4.48 -20.94
N THR A 162 6.64 5.46 -20.83
CA THR A 162 8.06 5.26 -21.20
C THR A 162 8.72 4.28 -20.22
N ASP A 163 9.80 3.60 -20.61
CA ASP A 163 10.46 2.62 -19.75
C ASP A 163 10.87 3.25 -18.39
N ASP A 164 11.37 4.48 -18.37
CA ASP A 164 11.80 5.18 -17.15
C ASP A 164 10.64 5.58 -16.22
N ASP A 165 9.55 6.13 -16.77
CA ASP A 165 8.35 6.47 -16.00
C ASP A 165 7.69 5.21 -15.42
N SER A 166 7.79 4.09 -16.14
CA SER A 166 7.23 2.81 -15.69
C SER A 166 8.00 2.27 -14.49
N ILE A 167 9.34 2.34 -14.51
CA ILE A 167 10.20 1.90 -13.41
C ILE A 167 9.98 2.78 -12.18
N GLU A 168 9.85 4.09 -12.36
CA GLU A 168 9.56 5.02 -11.27
C GLU A 168 8.20 4.75 -10.62
N ASN A 169 7.16 4.62 -11.43
CA ASN A 169 5.81 4.33 -10.95
C ASN A 169 5.75 2.99 -10.23
N ILE A 170 6.36 1.94 -10.77
CA ILE A 170 6.44 0.62 -10.13
C ILE A 170 7.24 0.71 -8.82
N ALA A 171 8.35 1.45 -8.78
CA ALA A 171 9.11 1.61 -7.54
C ALA A 171 8.33 2.38 -6.46
N ASN A 172 7.48 3.32 -6.85
CA ASN A 172 6.60 4.07 -5.96
C ASN A 172 5.44 3.22 -5.43
N SER A 173 4.69 2.59 -6.32
CA SER A 173 3.47 1.85 -6.00
C SER A 173 3.73 0.42 -5.54
N ARG A 174 4.96 -0.09 -5.76
CA ARG A 174 5.35 -1.50 -5.62
C ARG A 174 4.44 -2.47 -6.37
N THR A 175 3.75 -1.98 -7.40
CA THR A 175 2.76 -2.74 -8.17
C THR A 175 2.88 -2.35 -9.64
N THR A 176 2.90 -3.36 -10.50
CA THR A 176 2.79 -3.17 -11.95
C THR A 176 1.33 -3.00 -12.36
N PRO A 177 1.02 -2.43 -13.54
CA PRO A 177 -0.35 -2.30 -14.02
C PRO A 177 -1.17 -3.61 -13.96
N PRO A 178 -0.63 -4.79 -14.34
CA PRO A 178 -1.34 -6.06 -14.20
C PRO A 178 -1.64 -6.46 -12.76
N GLN A 179 -0.90 -5.94 -11.78
CA GLN A 179 -1.05 -6.22 -10.35
C GLN A 179 -1.82 -5.14 -9.58
N THR A 180 -2.63 -4.33 -10.27
CA THR A 180 -3.49 -3.33 -9.63
C THR A 180 -4.86 -3.91 -9.28
N THR A 181 -5.60 -3.23 -8.39
CA THR A 181 -6.98 -3.60 -8.03
C THR A 181 -7.86 -3.64 -9.28
N ILE A 182 -7.68 -2.66 -10.17
CA ILE A 182 -8.38 -2.54 -11.45
C ILE A 182 -8.16 -3.80 -12.31
N SER A 183 -6.93 -4.33 -12.35
CA SER A 183 -6.62 -5.56 -13.07
C SER A 183 -7.33 -6.78 -12.49
N ILE A 184 -7.36 -6.90 -11.17
CA ILE A 184 -8.11 -7.97 -10.50
C ILE A 184 -9.60 -7.85 -10.81
N PHE A 185 -10.17 -6.65 -10.76
CA PHE A 185 -11.57 -6.40 -11.11
C PHE A 185 -11.86 -6.69 -12.59
N GLY A 186 -10.94 -6.34 -13.50
CA GLY A 186 -11.03 -6.64 -14.92
C GLY A 186 -11.09 -8.14 -15.22
N MET A 187 -10.35 -8.98 -14.48
CA MET A 187 -10.44 -10.44 -14.61
C MET A 187 -11.86 -10.94 -14.31
N PHE A 188 -12.49 -10.47 -13.23
CA PHE A 188 -13.87 -10.85 -12.89
C PHE A 188 -14.89 -10.22 -13.84
N GLY A 189 -14.69 -8.96 -14.25
CA GLY A 189 -15.52 -8.28 -15.22
C GLY A 189 -15.60 -9.05 -16.54
N LEU A 190 -14.46 -9.49 -17.07
CA LEU A 190 -14.40 -10.30 -18.30
C LEU A 190 -15.08 -11.66 -18.13
N LEU A 191 -14.97 -12.31 -16.96
CA LEU A 191 -15.67 -13.58 -16.69
C LEU A 191 -17.20 -13.41 -16.60
N ILE A 192 -17.65 -12.31 -15.99
CA ILE A 192 -19.07 -11.92 -15.94
C ILE A 192 -19.59 -11.63 -17.36
N GLN A 193 -18.82 -10.90 -18.15
CA GLN A 193 -19.17 -10.54 -19.51
C GLN A 193 -19.18 -11.78 -20.43
N ALA A 194 -18.24 -12.73 -20.25
CA ALA A 194 -18.23 -14.00 -20.96
C ALA A 194 -19.51 -14.82 -20.72
N GLU A 195 -19.97 -14.89 -19.46
CA GLU A 195 -21.24 -15.56 -19.10
C GLU A 195 -22.45 -14.87 -19.75
N ARG A 196 -22.48 -13.52 -19.79
CA ARG A 196 -23.54 -12.77 -20.49
C ARG A 196 -23.57 -13.09 -21.98
N TYR A 197 -22.42 -13.05 -22.64
CA TYR A 197 -22.34 -13.35 -24.06
C TYR A 197 -22.74 -14.79 -24.38
N GLN A 198 -22.32 -15.75 -23.56
CA GLN A 198 -22.77 -17.13 -23.70
C GLN A 198 -24.30 -17.25 -23.58
N ASN A 199 -24.91 -16.60 -22.57
CA ASN A 199 -26.36 -16.61 -22.37
C ASN A 199 -27.13 -15.94 -23.52
N GLN A 200 -26.49 -15.02 -24.24
CA GLN A 200 -27.03 -14.36 -25.44
C GLN A 200 -26.75 -15.15 -26.74
N GLY A 201 -26.04 -16.27 -26.67
CA GLY A 201 -25.63 -17.05 -27.85
C GLY A 201 -24.43 -16.48 -28.61
N LEU A 202 -23.78 -15.44 -28.09
CA LEU A 202 -22.59 -14.78 -28.64
C LEU A 202 -21.33 -15.55 -28.23
N LEU A 203 -21.17 -16.78 -28.73
CA LEU A 203 -20.11 -17.68 -28.28
C LEU A 203 -18.71 -17.18 -28.64
N HIS A 204 -18.53 -16.50 -29.78
CA HIS A 204 -17.21 -16.02 -30.19
C HIS A 204 -16.68 -14.96 -29.23
N GLU A 205 -17.53 -14.01 -28.87
CA GLU A 205 -17.29 -12.94 -27.92
C GLU A 205 -17.04 -13.52 -26.53
N ALA A 206 -17.87 -14.48 -26.11
CA ALA A 206 -17.68 -15.18 -24.84
C ALA A 206 -16.29 -15.85 -24.74
N TYR A 207 -15.86 -16.53 -25.80
CA TYR A 207 -14.53 -17.14 -25.85
C TYR A 207 -13.40 -16.10 -25.91
N SER A 208 -13.60 -14.96 -26.58
CA SER A 208 -12.62 -13.86 -26.55
C SER A 208 -12.38 -13.38 -25.13
N CYS A 209 -13.45 -13.14 -24.36
CA CYS A 209 -13.32 -12.75 -22.95
C CYS A 209 -12.53 -13.79 -22.14
N LEU A 210 -12.74 -15.09 -22.36
CA LEU A 210 -11.95 -16.13 -21.67
C LEU A 210 -10.46 -16.08 -22.03
N LEU A 211 -10.13 -15.78 -23.29
CA LEU A 211 -8.73 -15.60 -23.73
C LEU A 211 -8.10 -14.37 -23.08
N ASP A 212 -8.83 -13.25 -23.03
CA ASP A 212 -8.37 -12.02 -22.40
C ASP A 212 -8.17 -12.18 -20.88
N VAL A 213 -9.05 -12.91 -20.20
CA VAL A 213 -8.85 -13.27 -18.77
C VAL A 213 -7.59 -14.10 -18.60
N ASN A 214 -7.40 -15.13 -19.43
CA ASN A 214 -6.22 -15.99 -19.33
C ASN A 214 -4.93 -15.21 -19.58
N ASN A 215 -4.96 -14.26 -20.53
CA ASN A 215 -3.86 -13.35 -20.81
C ASN A 215 -3.57 -12.44 -19.61
N LEU A 216 -4.59 -11.80 -19.05
CA LEU A 216 -4.44 -10.89 -17.91
C LEU A 216 -3.93 -11.61 -16.66
N ILE A 217 -4.39 -12.83 -16.38
CA ILE A 217 -3.83 -13.68 -15.31
C ILE A 217 -2.36 -14.00 -15.60
N GLY A 218 -2.02 -14.33 -16.85
CA GLY A 218 -0.63 -14.58 -17.26
C GLY A 218 0.28 -13.36 -17.03
N MET A 219 -0.22 -12.16 -17.35
CA MET A 219 0.48 -10.89 -17.06
C MET A 219 0.66 -10.67 -15.57
N TYR A 220 -0.37 -10.91 -14.74
CA TYR A 220 -0.28 -10.81 -13.29
C TYR A 220 0.79 -11.75 -12.71
N ASP A 221 0.74 -13.03 -13.09
CA ASP A 221 1.69 -14.05 -12.65
C ASP A 221 3.14 -13.72 -13.08
N GLY A 222 3.31 -13.30 -14.33
CA GLY A 222 4.61 -12.92 -14.89
C GLY A 222 5.20 -11.67 -14.22
N ALA A 223 4.39 -10.63 -14.03
CA ALA A 223 4.83 -9.39 -13.40
C ALA A 223 5.28 -9.63 -11.94
N ARG A 224 4.55 -10.46 -11.19
CA ARG A 224 4.93 -10.84 -9.82
C ARG A 224 6.31 -11.47 -9.76
N TYR A 225 6.64 -12.35 -10.71
CA TYR A 225 7.92 -13.02 -10.75
C TYR A 225 9.07 -12.07 -11.17
N LEU A 226 8.78 -11.12 -12.06
CA LEU A 226 9.78 -10.25 -12.64
C LEU A 226 10.11 -9.02 -11.77
N MET A 227 9.15 -8.48 -11.00
CA MET A 227 9.40 -7.28 -10.17
C MET A 227 10.60 -7.43 -9.23
N ASP A 228 10.73 -8.58 -8.58
CA ASP A 228 11.84 -8.85 -7.63
C ASP A 228 13.18 -9.12 -8.32
N ARG A 229 13.16 -9.35 -9.64
CA ARG A 229 14.30 -9.81 -10.44
C ARG A 229 14.78 -8.80 -11.47
N LEU A 230 14.01 -7.75 -11.74
CA LEU A 230 14.39 -6.65 -12.61
C LEU A 230 15.34 -5.71 -11.86
N PRO A 231 16.64 -5.65 -12.23
CA PRO A 231 17.64 -4.94 -11.43
C PRO A 231 17.35 -3.46 -11.28
N ALA A 232 16.81 -2.81 -12.32
CA ALA A 232 16.48 -1.38 -12.30
C ALA A 232 15.36 -1.05 -11.30
N VAL A 233 14.29 -1.86 -11.29
CA VAL A 233 13.17 -1.72 -10.34
C VAL A 233 13.63 -2.00 -8.92
N ALA A 234 14.35 -3.11 -8.72
CA ALA A 234 14.88 -3.48 -7.41
C ALA A 234 15.84 -2.42 -6.86
N ALA A 235 16.71 -1.84 -7.70
CA ALA A 235 17.61 -0.76 -7.29
C ALA A 235 16.83 0.50 -6.85
N LYS A 236 15.82 0.94 -7.63
CA LYS A 236 14.98 2.09 -7.23
C LYS A 236 14.18 1.81 -5.95
N ILE A 237 13.63 0.61 -5.77
CA ILE A 237 12.93 0.23 -4.52
C ILE A 237 13.87 0.31 -3.32
N ARG A 238 15.07 -0.29 -3.42
CA ARG A 238 16.08 -0.24 -2.35
C ARG A 238 16.52 1.19 -2.04
N ALA A 239 16.72 2.02 -3.05
CA ALA A 239 17.07 3.43 -2.86
C ALA A 239 15.98 4.17 -2.07
N LYS A 240 14.70 3.96 -2.41
CA LYS A 240 13.56 4.54 -1.67
C LYS A 240 13.47 4.00 -0.24
N ASP A 241 13.69 2.72 -0.02
CA ASP A 241 13.67 2.13 1.32
C ASP A 241 14.79 2.65 2.20
N ASN A 242 15.99 2.78 1.64
CA ASN A 242 17.13 3.38 2.33
C ASN A 242 16.87 4.86 2.64
N ALA A 243 16.27 5.60 1.71
CA ALA A 243 15.86 6.99 1.93
C ALA A 243 14.82 7.09 3.06
N LYS A 244 13.82 6.20 3.09
CA LYS A 244 12.81 6.13 4.17
C LYS A 244 13.44 5.81 5.53
N LYS A 245 14.33 4.80 5.59
CA LYS A 245 15.07 4.44 6.81
C LYS A 245 15.96 5.58 7.30
N SER A 246 16.64 6.26 6.38
CA SER A 246 17.43 7.44 6.70
C SER A 246 16.55 8.58 7.23
N ARG A 247 15.39 8.82 6.62
CA ARG A 247 14.45 9.86 7.07
C ARG A 247 13.84 9.54 8.44
N SER A 248 13.46 8.29 8.72
CA SER A 248 12.94 7.89 10.03
C SER A 248 14.00 8.03 11.12
N GLN A 249 15.23 7.59 10.87
CA GLN A 249 16.35 7.79 11.79
C GLN A 249 16.63 9.28 12.04
N LYS A 250 16.68 10.10 10.98
CA LYS A 250 16.82 11.55 11.11
C LYS A 250 15.69 12.17 11.94
N ASN A 251 14.45 11.72 11.76
CA ASN A 251 13.31 12.23 12.53
C ASN A 251 13.37 11.86 14.02
N ILE A 252 13.87 10.67 14.36
CA ILE A 252 14.12 10.28 15.76
C ILE A 252 15.13 11.25 16.38
N VAL A 253 16.25 11.51 15.70
CA VAL A 253 17.27 12.44 16.19
C VAL A 253 16.75 13.88 16.24
N LYS A 254 15.95 14.33 15.26
CA LYS A 254 15.28 15.65 15.30
C LYS A 254 14.34 15.77 16.50
N SER A 255 13.55 14.73 16.79
CA SER A 255 12.67 14.71 17.96
C SER A 255 13.48 14.80 19.25
N ARG A 256 14.54 13.99 19.38
CA ARG A 256 15.43 14.05 20.54
C ARG A 256 16.09 15.41 20.70
N ALA A 257 16.51 16.05 19.61
CA ALA A 257 17.06 17.40 19.62
C ALA A 257 16.05 18.45 20.13
N ILE A 258 14.75 18.29 19.80
CA ILE A 258 13.68 19.15 20.33
C ILE A 258 13.55 18.93 21.85
N ASP A 259 13.55 17.69 22.32
CA ASP A 259 13.49 17.39 23.76
C ASP A 259 14.68 18.01 24.51
N LEU A 260 15.90 17.81 23.99
CA LEU A 260 17.13 18.37 24.52
C LEU A 260 17.11 19.90 24.54
N PHE A 261 16.47 20.55 23.57
CA PHE A 261 16.32 22.01 23.55
C PHE A 261 15.57 22.53 24.78
N TYR A 262 14.62 21.77 25.33
CA TYR A 262 13.91 22.14 26.54
C TYR A 262 14.57 21.60 27.81
N GLU A 263 15.12 20.38 27.78
CA GLU A 263 15.80 19.75 28.91
C GLU A 263 17.06 20.52 29.34
N LEU A 264 17.90 20.89 28.37
CA LEU A 264 19.19 21.56 28.59
C LEU A 264 19.05 23.08 28.77
N ARG A 265 17.81 23.58 28.77
CA ARG A 265 17.52 25.00 28.87
C ARG A 265 18.18 25.60 30.13
N PRO A 266 18.83 26.78 30.01
CA PRO A 266 19.40 27.47 31.16
C PRO A 266 18.34 27.69 32.24
N LYS A 267 18.73 27.50 33.50
CA LYS A 267 17.83 27.71 34.64
C LYS A 267 18.34 28.88 35.46
N THR A 268 17.39 29.68 35.94
CA THR A 268 17.66 30.72 36.95
C THR A 268 18.10 30.10 38.28
N LYS A 269 18.61 30.91 39.21
CA LYS A 269 18.99 30.46 40.57
C LYS A 269 17.83 29.74 41.29
N ASP A 270 16.60 30.11 41.00
CA ASP A 270 15.37 29.48 41.54
C ASP A 270 14.88 28.27 40.72
N ARG A 271 15.75 27.71 39.86
CA ARG A 271 15.49 26.55 38.97
C ARG A 271 14.37 26.76 37.93
N LYS A 272 13.91 27.99 37.70
CA LYS A 272 12.93 28.27 36.63
C LYS A 272 13.62 28.27 35.26
N PRO A 273 13.01 27.68 34.21
CA PRO A 273 13.56 27.70 32.86
C PRO A 273 13.68 29.12 32.33
N GLN A 274 14.82 29.46 31.71
CA GLN A 274 15.10 30.74 31.07
C GLN A 274 15.28 30.53 29.56
N LEU A 275 14.88 31.51 28.75
CA LEU A 275 15.15 31.49 27.30
C LEU A 275 16.63 31.27 27.02
N TRP A 276 16.92 30.57 25.93
CA TRP A 276 18.29 30.46 25.43
C TRP A 276 18.84 31.83 25.02
N GLU A 277 20.10 32.09 25.37
CA GLU A 277 20.80 33.34 25.03
C GLU A 277 20.93 33.53 23.51
N SER A 278 21.24 32.46 22.79
CA SER A 278 21.26 32.41 21.33
C SER A 278 20.96 31.02 20.80
N ALA A 279 20.51 30.95 19.55
CA ALA A 279 20.32 29.68 18.84
C ALA A 279 21.63 28.88 18.72
N ASP A 280 22.78 29.54 18.54
CA ASP A 280 24.08 28.87 18.44
C ASP A 280 24.50 28.22 19.78
N LYS A 281 24.16 28.85 20.91
CA LYS A 281 24.42 28.27 22.23
C LYS A 281 23.54 27.05 22.51
N ALA A 282 22.28 27.10 22.07
CA ALA A 282 21.40 25.94 22.10
C ALA A 282 21.95 24.82 21.21
N PHE A 283 22.34 25.14 19.98
CA PHE A 283 22.92 24.19 19.02
C PHE A 283 24.14 23.47 19.60
N ASN A 284 25.16 24.20 20.09
CA ASN A 284 26.39 23.57 20.61
C ASN A 284 26.08 22.58 21.74
N ASN A 285 25.26 23.00 22.72
CA ASN A 285 24.92 22.16 23.86
C ASN A 285 24.10 20.92 23.45
N ILE A 286 23.17 21.06 22.52
CA ILE A 286 22.34 19.96 22.03
C ILE A 286 23.17 19.01 21.18
N TRP A 287 24.05 19.54 20.31
CA TRP A 287 24.90 18.74 19.44
C TRP A 287 25.91 17.92 20.25
N ASP A 288 26.60 18.54 21.21
CA ASP A 288 27.51 17.85 22.11
C ASP A 288 26.78 16.71 22.84
N LYS A 289 25.55 16.97 23.29
CA LYS A 289 24.75 15.95 23.98
C LYS A 289 24.30 14.81 23.07
N LEU A 290 23.92 15.10 21.83
CA LEU A 290 23.58 14.07 20.84
C LEU A 290 24.79 13.22 20.47
N VAL A 291 25.98 13.81 20.37
CA VAL A 291 27.24 13.08 20.14
C VAL A 291 27.56 12.17 21.33
N GLU A 292 27.42 12.66 22.56
CA GLU A 292 27.57 11.84 23.77
C GLU A 292 26.61 10.65 23.77
N GLU A 293 25.32 10.87 23.48
CA GLU A 293 24.30 9.81 23.42
C GLU A 293 24.65 8.79 22.31
N ALA A 294 25.07 9.24 21.13
CA ALA A 294 25.45 8.36 20.02
C ALA A 294 26.69 7.50 20.33
N ILE A 295 27.71 8.06 20.99
CA ILE A 295 28.91 7.32 21.42
C ILE A 295 28.56 6.28 22.50
N GLN A 296 27.65 6.62 23.42
CA GLN A 296 27.21 5.68 24.46
C GLN A 296 26.45 4.49 23.89
N GLU A 297 25.62 4.71 22.86
CA GLU A 297 24.87 3.65 22.20
C GLU A 297 25.75 2.74 21.32
N SER A 298 26.74 3.29 20.64
CA SER A 298 27.58 2.53 19.70
C SER A 298 28.83 1.91 20.34
N GLY A 299 29.33 2.49 21.44
CA GLY A 299 30.60 2.13 22.06
C GLY A 299 31.85 2.63 21.30
N ASP A 300 31.70 3.39 20.21
CA ASP A 300 32.80 3.95 19.41
C ASP A 300 32.87 5.47 19.59
N GLN A 301 34.03 5.96 20.04
CA GLN A 301 34.31 7.38 20.31
C GLN A 301 34.26 8.28 19.07
N ASN A 302 34.30 7.71 17.86
CA ASN A 302 34.19 8.48 16.62
C ASN A 302 32.76 8.51 16.04
N THR A 303 31.78 7.98 16.77
CA THR A 303 30.39 7.96 16.31
C THR A 303 29.78 9.34 16.36
N ILE A 304 29.18 9.75 15.25
CA ILE A 304 28.39 10.97 15.14
C ILE A 304 26.90 10.63 15.01
N PRO A 305 25.99 11.53 15.44
CA PRO A 305 24.55 11.35 15.22
C PRO A 305 24.22 11.11 13.75
N CYS A 306 23.19 10.31 13.47
CA CYS A 306 22.70 10.01 12.12
C CYS A 306 21.94 11.20 11.47
N ILE A 307 22.43 12.43 11.65
CA ILE A 307 21.91 13.68 11.11
C ILE A 307 23.05 14.70 10.99
N SER A 308 22.96 15.65 10.05
CA SER A 308 24.02 16.66 9.89
C SER A 308 23.91 17.77 10.94
N GLU A 309 25.06 18.35 11.30
CA GLU A 309 25.15 19.54 12.16
C GLU A 309 24.29 20.69 11.66
N GLY A 310 24.32 20.96 10.35
CA GLY A 310 23.55 22.04 9.74
C GLY A 310 22.04 21.89 9.96
N THR A 311 21.51 20.67 9.92
CA THR A 311 20.09 20.41 10.18
C THR A 311 19.72 20.68 11.64
N ILE A 312 20.54 20.25 12.61
CA ILE A 312 20.32 20.54 14.04
C ILE A 312 20.45 22.04 14.32
N LYS A 313 21.41 22.71 13.68
CA LYS A 313 21.57 24.16 13.80
C LYS A 313 20.34 24.92 13.30
N SER A 314 19.85 24.58 12.12
CA SER A 314 18.62 25.16 11.55
C SER A 314 17.41 24.91 12.46
N LEU A 315 17.28 23.70 13.01
CA LEU A 315 16.23 23.36 13.97
C LEU A 315 16.32 24.24 15.24
N CYS A 316 17.50 24.39 15.84
CA CYS A 316 17.71 25.24 17.01
C CYS A 316 17.40 26.72 16.72
N GLN A 317 17.72 27.21 15.53
CA GLN A 317 17.35 28.57 15.09
C GLN A 317 15.84 28.75 14.98
N LYS A 318 15.13 27.77 14.42
CA LYS A 318 13.67 27.78 14.36
C LYS A 318 13.07 27.78 15.78
N LEU A 319 13.49 26.83 16.63
CA LEU A 319 13.00 26.69 18.01
C LEU A 319 13.27 27.96 18.85
N HIS A 320 14.45 28.57 18.73
CA HIS A 320 14.80 29.81 19.42
C HIS A 320 13.92 30.99 19.04
N ARG A 321 13.62 31.14 17.74
CA ARG A 321 12.69 32.19 17.26
C ARG A 321 11.28 31.97 17.83
N PHE A 322 10.79 30.73 17.79
CA PHE A 322 9.46 30.39 18.31
C PHE A 322 9.32 30.63 19.82
N ASP A 323 10.35 30.27 20.58
CA ASP A 323 10.43 30.47 22.02
C ASP A 323 10.43 31.96 22.40
N LYS A 324 11.09 32.80 21.61
CA LYS A 324 11.08 34.26 21.77
C LYS A 324 9.69 34.87 21.47
N ASP A 325 8.96 34.28 20.54
CA ASP A 325 7.65 34.76 20.10
C ASP A 325 6.47 34.26 20.96
N GLY A 326 6.73 33.43 21.98
CA GLY A 326 5.71 32.97 22.94
C GLY A 326 4.66 32.01 22.36
N ARG A 327 4.97 31.31 21.26
CA ARG A 327 4.04 30.36 20.61
C ARG A 327 4.04 29.01 21.34
N SER A 328 2.88 28.35 21.45
CA SER A 328 2.72 27.08 22.16
C SER A 328 3.22 25.86 21.38
N LEU A 329 3.68 24.86 22.13
CA LEU A 329 4.42 23.66 21.70
C LEU A 329 3.65 22.73 20.73
N ASP A 330 2.33 22.68 20.82
CA ASP A 330 1.51 21.68 20.10
C ASP A 330 1.44 21.92 18.58
N ILE A 331 1.68 23.15 18.12
CA ILE A 331 1.74 23.49 16.68
C ILE A 331 3.14 23.17 16.10
N MET A 332 4.14 22.99 16.97
CA MET A 332 5.58 23.00 16.66
C MET A 332 6.15 21.63 16.26
N ILE A 333 5.66 20.54 16.86
CA ILE A 333 6.07 19.16 16.53
C ILE A 333 5.62 18.81 15.11
N MET A 334 4.43 19.27 14.69
CA MET A 334 3.90 19.06 13.35
C MET A 334 4.73 19.80 12.28
N SER A 335 5.02 21.10 12.45
CA SER A 335 5.72 21.88 11.41
C SER A 335 7.20 21.52 11.25
N ALA A 336 7.90 21.17 12.34
CA ALA A 336 9.35 20.85 12.28
C ALA A 336 9.66 19.47 11.66
N LEU A 337 8.69 18.55 11.66
CA LEU A 337 8.80 17.24 11.02
C LEU A 337 8.43 17.25 9.51
N ILE A 338 7.76 18.31 9.05
CA ILE A 338 7.20 18.42 7.69
C ILE A 338 8.14 19.17 6.71
N ASP A 339 8.91 20.17 7.17
CA ASP A 339 9.65 21.12 6.30
C ASP A 339 10.99 20.64 5.70
N ASP A 340 11.13 19.37 5.27
CA ASP A 340 12.30 18.93 4.48
C ASP A 340 11.91 18.32 3.12
N ASP A 341 10.64 18.38 2.72
CA ASP A 341 10.17 17.91 1.42
C ASP A 341 10.43 18.93 0.27
N GLY A 342 11.30 19.93 0.45
CA GLY A 342 11.39 21.09 -0.44
C GLY A 342 12.76 21.63 -0.86
N GLU A 343 13.90 21.12 -0.36
CA GLU A 343 15.23 21.59 -0.79
C GLU A 343 16.09 20.48 -1.42
N GLU A 344 15.50 19.72 -2.35
CA GLU A 344 16.26 19.29 -3.54
C GLU A 344 16.02 20.31 -4.64
N CYS A 345 16.74 21.44 -4.60
CA CYS A 345 16.90 22.28 -5.78
C CYS A 345 18.16 23.16 -5.72
N ARG A 346 19.10 22.78 -6.60
CA ARG A 346 20.08 23.65 -7.29
C ARG A 346 21.32 24.05 -6.50
N SER A 347 22.30 23.15 -6.47
CA SER A 347 23.69 23.54 -6.71
C SER A 347 24.06 23.18 -8.15
N GLU A 348 23.65 24.03 -9.09
CA GLU A 348 24.47 24.30 -10.27
C GLU A 348 25.54 25.29 -9.84
N HIS A 349 26.78 24.81 -9.66
CA HIS A 349 28.01 25.39 -10.21
C HIS A 349 29.23 24.56 -9.80
#